data_AF-A0A968L218-F1
#
_entry.id   AF-A0A968L218-F1
#
_cell.length_a   1.000
_cell.length_b   1.000
_cell.length_c   1.000
_cell.angle_alpha   90.00
_cell.angle_beta   90.00
_cell.angle_gamma   90.00
#
_symmetry.space_group_name_H-M   'P 1'
#
loop_
_entity.id
_entity.type
_entity.pdbx_description
1 polymer ?
#
loop_
_entity_poly.entity_id
_entity_poly.type
_entity_poly.pdbx_seq_one_letter_code
_entity_poly.pdbx_strand_id
1 'polypeptide(L)'
;MGNQIISKIIKSESLPNKLVNNSYHSAAKLIDDLVDQNKSSSLFDIQILKKAQAGIHDIFTSGYNVTKTSVLIPVGLWGLKAGYNFPDMDISLLGIGNHRFFLFHSALGLVTLRYFYKQWLLKSTDKSFTNRVTRKVSGMILGTYSIGVGIHLAVDIFQPKSIVFPFFGSLVDGTLVDDNIWLLGNSLWAFKIGHDIITLTLADELETAKKYVKKRFGQQLNYNELEVIK
;
A
#
# COMPACT_ATOMS: atom_id res chain seq x y z
N MET A 1 20.51 41.99 -18.94
CA MET A 1 19.26 41.45 -18.38
C MET A 1 18.92 40.03 -18.84
N GLY A 2 19.24 39.60 -20.07
CA GLY A 2 18.89 38.25 -20.58
C GLY A 2 19.52 37.05 -19.82
N ASN A 3 20.79 37.15 -19.39
CA ASN A 3 21.48 36.03 -18.70
C ASN A 3 20.90 35.68 -17.32
N GLN A 4 20.29 36.64 -16.61
CA GLN A 4 19.67 36.36 -15.31
C GLN A 4 18.34 35.61 -15.45
N ILE A 5 17.59 35.86 -16.53
CA ILE A 5 16.32 35.17 -16.82
C ILE A 5 16.59 33.73 -17.27
N ILE A 6 17.56 33.53 -18.16
CA ILE A 6 17.96 32.20 -18.66
C ILE A 6 18.50 31.34 -17.51
N SER A 7 19.35 31.88 -16.62
CA SER A 7 19.85 31.13 -15.46
C SER A 7 18.75 30.76 -14.45
N LYS A 8 17.72 31.60 -14.30
CA LYS A 8 16.53 31.31 -13.46
C LYS A 8 15.68 30.18 -14.04
N ILE A 9 15.49 30.17 -15.36
CA ILE A 9 14.70 29.13 -16.04
C ILE A 9 15.43 27.78 -15.96
N ILE A 10 16.75 27.75 -16.24
CA ILE A 10 17.58 26.54 -16.14
C ILE A 10 17.67 26.02 -14.69
N LYS A 11 17.78 26.91 -13.69
CA LYS A 11 17.68 26.52 -12.27
C LYS A 11 16.30 25.97 -11.92
N SER A 12 15.22 26.54 -12.46
CA SER A 12 13.86 26.08 -12.21
C SER A 12 13.54 24.72 -12.83
N GLU A 13 14.20 24.34 -13.94
CA GLU A 13 14.05 23.02 -14.57
C GLU A 13 14.96 21.93 -13.98
N SER A 14 16.10 22.31 -13.41
CA SER A 14 17.03 21.37 -12.76
C SER A 14 16.69 21.09 -11.29
N LEU A 15 15.96 21.99 -10.62
CA LEU A 15 15.44 21.80 -9.27
C LEU A 15 14.50 20.58 -9.17
N PRO A 16 13.51 20.38 -10.04
CA PRO A 16 12.64 19.19 -10.06
C PRO A 16 13.42 17.90 -10.26
N ASN A 17 14.40 17.86 -11.17
CA ASN A 17 15.20 16.65 -11.41
C ASN A 17 16.09 16.30 -10.21
N LYS A 18 16.69 17.30 -9.55
CA LYS A 18 17.42 17.08 -8.29
C LYS A 18 16.49 16.64 -7.16
N LEU A 19 15.31 17.23 -7.05
CA LEU A 19 14.31 16.89 -6.03
C LEU A 19 13.75 15.49 -6.20
N VAL A 20 13.51 15.04 -7.44
CA VAL A 20 13.00 13.69 -7.75
C VAL A 20 14.08 12.64 -7.55
N ASN A 21 15.32 12.86 -8.02
CA ASN A 21 16.42 11.93 -7.77
C ASN A 21 16.76 11.82 -6.28
N ASN A 22 16.75 12.94 -5.55
CA ASN A 22 16.95 12.92 -4.11
C ASN A 22 15.79 12.21 -3.39
N SER A 23 14.54 12.42 -3.83
CA SER A 23 13.38 11.72 -3.26
C SER A 23 13.41 10.21 -3.51
N TYR A 24 13.81 9.77 -4.70
CA TYR A 24 13.95 8.35 -5.03
C TYR A 24 15.08 7.69 -4.23
N HIS A 25 16.24 8.34 -4.13
CA HIS A 25 17.34 7.81 -3.32
C HIS A 25 17.01 7.79 -1.84
N SER A 26 16.33 8.81 -1.32
CA SER A 26 15.89 8.83 0.07
C SER A 26 14.82 7.76 0.34
N ALA A 27 13.86 7.55 -0.57
CA ALA A 27 12.85 6.50 -0.43
C ALA A 27 13.45 5.09 -0.53
N ALA A 28 14.35 4.86 -1.50
CA ALA A 28 15.06 3.59 -1.65
C ALA A 28 15.95 3.30 -0.45
N LYS A 29 16.67 4.31 0.06
CA LYS A 29 17.49 4.18 1.27
C LYS A 29 16.64 3.91 2.51
N LEU A 30 15.45 4.50 2.60
CA LEU A 30 14.53 4.24 3.70
C LEU A 30 14.00 2.80 3.63
N ILE A 31 13.68 2.30 2.43
CA ILE A 31 13.28 0.91 2.22
C ILE A 31 14.44 -0.04 2.55
N ASP A 32 15.66 0.24 2.09
CA ASP A 32 16.86 -0.55 2.42
C ASP A 32 17.16 -0.53 3.93
N ASP A 33 17.10 0.64 4.57
CA ASP A 33 17.32 0.79 6.02
C ASP A 33 16.24 0.02 6.83
N LEU A 34 15.01 -0.07 6.30
CA LEU A 34 13.94 -0.88 6.89
C LEU A 34 14.15 -2.38 6.67
N VAL A 35 14.65 -2.78 5.50
CA VAL A 35 14.97 -4.17 5.17
C VAL A 35 16.17 -4.68 5.97
N ASP A 36 17.20 -3.86 6.17
CA ASP A 36 18.39 -4.22 6.93
C ASP A 36 18.15 -4.25 8.45
N GLN A 37 17.28 -3.38 9.00
CA GLN A 37 16.89 -3.42 10.41
C GLN A 37 15.88 -4.54 10.73
N ASN A 38 15.28 -5.18 9.71
CA ASN A 38 14.33 -6.28 9.85
C ASN A 38 14.96 -7.62 10.31
N LYS A 39 16.28 -7.65 10.55
CA LYS A 39 16.96 -8.85 11.07
C LYS A 39 16.81 -9.08 12.57
N SER A 40 16.28 -8.14 13.37
CA SER A 40 16.21 -8.34 14.83
C SER A 40 14.99 -7.80 15.59
N SER A 41 14.01 -7.17 14.96
CA SER A 41 12.85 -6.61 15.70
C SER A 41 11.59 -6.48 14.86
N SER A 42 10.44 -6.64 15.55
CA SER A 42 9.06 -6.55 15.03
C SER A 42 8.88 -5.46 13.97
N LEU A 43 8.33 -5.85 12.81
CA LEU A 43 8.01 -5.04 11.63
C LEU A 43 7.18 -3.75 11.90
N PHE A 44 6.69 -3.56 13.13
CA PHE A 44 5.78 -2.48 13.51
C PHE A 44 6.24 -1.66 14.72
N ASP A 45 7.54 -1.61 14.98
CA ASP A 45 8.09 -0.77 16.06
C ASP A 45 7.72 0.72 15.83
N ILE A 46 7.30 1.40 16.90
CA ILE A 46 6.97 2.84 16.89
C ILE A 46 8.17 3.67 16.43
N GLN A 47 9.39 3.19 16.68
CA GLN A 47 10.61 3.84 16.21
C GLN A 47 10.78 3.76 14.68
N ILE A 48 10.39 2.63 14.07
CA ILE A 48 10.36 2.44 12.61
C ILE A 48 9.34 3.39 11.98
N LEU A 49 8.16 3.52 12.58
CA LEU A 49 7.12 4.45 12.13
C LEU A 49 7.57 5.92 12.22
N LYS A 50 8.31 6.28 13.28
CA LYS A 50 8.88 7.64 13.44
C LYS A 50 10.01 7.92 12.43
N LYS A 51 10.88 6.95 12.14
CA LYS A 51 11.93 7.10 11.11
C LYS A 51 11.34 7.19 9.71
N ALA A 52 10.32 6.37 9.41
CA ALA A 52 9.56 6.46 8.16
C ALA A 52 8.90 7.83 8.02
N GLN A 53 8.25 8.33 9.08
CA GLN A 53 7.69 9.68 9.11
C GLN A 53 8.74 10.78 8.84
N ALA A 54 9.94 10.65 9.40
CA ALA A 54 11.02 11.64 9.25
C ALA A 54 11.59 11.68 7.82
N GLY A 55 11.93 10.55 7.22
CA GLY A 55 12.48 10.53 5.86
C GLY A 55 11.45 10.83 4.76
N ILE A 56 10.17 10.72 5.10
CA ILE A 56 9.05 11.13 4.26
C ILE A 56 8.88 12.66 4.25
N HIS A 57 9.33 13.37 5.29
CA HIS A 57 9.23 14.83 5.36
C HIS A 57 10.07 15.55 4.29
N ASP A 58 11.22 14.99 3.92
CA ASP A 58 12.14 15.55 2.90
C ASP A 58 11.64 15.36 1.46
N ILE A 59 10.79 14.36 1.23
CA ILE A 59 10.16 14.07 -0.08
C ILE A 59 9.00 15.07 -0.36
N PHE A 60 8.57 15.81 0.65
CA PHE A 60 7.32 16.57 0.67
C PHE A 60 7.46 18.09 0.45
N THR A 61 8.15 18.51 -0.60
CA THR A 61 8.24 19.93 -0.96
C THR A 61 7.25 20.39 -2.06
N SER A 62 6.31 19.54 -2.49
CA SER A 62 5.22 19.90 -3.43
C SER A 62 3.85 19.99 -2.74
N GLY A 63 3.54 21.15 -2.13
CA GLY A 63 2.48 21.36 -1.13
C GLY A 63 1.12 20.67 -1.31
N TYR A 64 0.62 20.43 -2.53
CA TYR A 64 -0.66 19.74 -2.74
C TYR A 64 -0.59 18.22 -2.55
N ASN A 65 0.53 17.59 -2.92
CA ASN A 65 0.74 16.15 -2.70
C ASN A 65 1.17 15.87 -1.25
N VAL A 66 1.78 16.85 -0.58
CA VAL A 66 2.18 16.80 0.83
C VAL A 66 0.98 16.60 1.73
N THR A 67 -0.04 17.45 1.60
CA THR A 67 -1.24 17.41 2.45
C THR A 67 -2.04 16.12 2.28
N LYS A 68 -2.09 15.57 1.06
CA LYS A 68 -2.76 14.28 0.84
C LYS A 68 -2.00 13.15 1.52
N THR A 69 -0.70 13.15 1.39
CA THR A 69 0.10 12.02 1.83
C THR A 69 0.37 12.06 3.34
N SER A 70 0.38 13.25 3.96
CA SER A 70 0.40 13.43 5.42
C SER A 70 -0.82 12.85 6.12
N VAL A 71 -1.95 12.74 5.42
CA VAL A 71 -3.17 12.09 5.95
C VAL A 71 -3.20 10.61 5.57
N LEU A 72 -2.93 10.29 4.30
CA LEU A 72 -3.06 8.92 3.79
C LEU A 72 -2.02 7.95 4.38
N ILE A 73 -0.81 8.41 4.71
CA ILE A 73 0.21 7.54 5.33
C ILE A 73 -0.23 7.10 6.74
N PRO A 74 -0.51 8.00 7.70
CA PRO A 74 -0.93 7.56 9.04
C PRO A 74 -2.18 6.69 9.01
N VAL A 75 -3.15 7.06 8.17
CA VAL A 75 -4.39 6.30 7.97
C VAL A 75 -4.10 4.91 7.41
N GLY A 76 -3.21 4.81 6.41
CA GLY A 76 -2.79 3.54 5.82
C GLY A 76 -2.01 2.66 6.81
N LEU A 77 -1.12 3.25 7.61
CA LEU A 77 -0.39 2.52 8.66
C LEU A 77 -1.34 1.99 9.74
N TRP A 78 -2.32 2.79 10.13
CA TRP A 78 -3.36 2.36 11.06
C TRP A 78 -4.19 1.21 10.45
N GLY A 79 -4.63 1.33 9.20
CA GLY A 79 -5.35 0.28 8.48
C GLY A 79 -4.54 -1.02 8.42
N LEU A 80 -3.26 -0.93 8.02
CA LEU A 80 -2.32 -2.05 7.97
C LEU A 80 -2.20 -2.75 9.32
N LYS A 81 -1.97 -2.00 10.41
CA LYS A 81 -1.86 -2.55 11.77
C LYS A 81 -3.16 -3.21 12.22
N ALA A 82 -4.31 -2.57 11.97
CA ALA A 82 -5.61 -3.13 12.30
C ALA A 82 -5.88 -4.43 11.53
N GLY A 83 -5.49 -4.49 10.26
CA GLY A 83 -5.62 -5.68 9.42
C GLY A 83 -4.69 -6.81 9.87
N TYR A 84 -3.44 -6.48 10.22
CA TYR A 84 -2.48 -7.46 10.72
C TYR A 84 -2.94 -8.11 12.03
N ASN A 85 -3.61 -7.36 12.91
CA ASN A 85 -4.09 -7.90 14.19
C ASN A 85 -5.47 -8.56 14.09
N PHE A 86 -6.16 -8.47 12.95
CA PHE A 86 -7.53 -8.95 12.83
C PHE A 86 -7.67 -10.48 12.94
N PRO A 87 -6.82 -11.30 12.29
CA PRO A 87 -6.98 -12.76 12.38
C PRO A 87 -6.94 -13.29 13.81
N ASP A 88 -6.06 -12.73 14.66
CA ASP A 88 -5.94 -13.07 16.09
C ASP A 88 -7.15 -12.65 16.96
N MET A 89 -8.12 -11.92 16.40
CA MET A 89 -9.32 -11.55 17.17
C MET A 89 -10.17 -12.76 17.53
N ASP A 90 -10.04 -13.89 16.82
CA ASP A 90 -10.69 -15.15 17.17
C ASP A 90 -10.29 -15.65 18.56
N ILE A 91 -9.03 -15.50 18.98
CA ILE A 91 -8.55 -15.87 20.32
C ILE A 91 -9.32 -15.11 21.39
N SER A 92 -9.44 -13.79 21.21
CA SER A 92 -10.11 -12.92 22.18
C SER A 92 -11.64 -13.04 22.18
N LEU A 93 -12.25 -13.29 21.01
CA LEU A 93 -13.71 -13.31 20.85
C LEU A 93 -14.32 -14.69 21.08
N LEU A 94 -13.62 -15.74 20.65
CA LEU A 94 -14.14 -17.11 20.67
C LEU A 94 -13.43 -17.96 21.73
N GLY A 95 -12.37 -17.47 22.37
CA GLY A 95 -11.64 -18.18 23.42
C GLY A 95 -10.91 -19.43 22.93
N ILE A 96 -10.76 -19.58 21.61
CA ILE A 96 -10.05 -20.71 21.00
C ILE A 96 -8.56 -20.39 21.10
N GLY A 97 -7.88 -21.06 22.03
CA GLY A 97 -6.49 -20.77 22.36
C GLY A 97 -5.50 -21.12 21.25
N ASN A 98 -5.09 -22.38 21.17
CA ASN A 98 -4.00 -22.82 20.28
C ASN A 98 -4.46 -23.17 18.85
N HIS A 99 -5.67 -22.77 18.49
CA HIS A 99 -6.35 -23.12 17.25
C HIS A 99 -6.82 -21.85 16.55
N ARG A 100 -6.66 -21.81 15.23
CA ARG A 100 -7.06 -20.67 14.40
C ARG A 100 -8.44 -20.92 13.81
N PHE A 101 -9.37 -19.98 13.97
CA PHE A 101 -10.70 -20.12 13.39
C PHE A 101 -10.68 -19.77 11.90
N PHE A 102 -11.17 -20.68 11.05
CA PHE A 102 -11.09 -20.52 9.60
C PHE A 102 -11.68 -19.20 9.09
N LEU A 103 -12.73 -18.67 9.73
CA LEU A 103 -13.42 -17.45 9.28
C LEU A 103 -12.56 -16.19 9.46
N PHE A 104 -11.84 -16.09 10.59
CA PHE A 104 -10.92 -14.98 10.84
C PHE A 104 -9.64 -15.11 10.01
N HIS A 105 -9.30 -16.34 9.62
CA HIS A 105 -8.20 -16.67 8.72
C HIS A 105 -8.66 -16.81 7.26
N SER A 106 -9.74 -16.12 6.90
CA SER A 106 -10.29 -16.11 5.54
C SER A 106 -10.42 -14.69 4.98
N ALA A 107 -10.19 -14.57 3.67
CA ALA A 107 -10.43 -13.33 2.93
C ALA A 107 -11.94 -13.04 2.71
N LEU A 108 -12.87 -13.88 3.17
CA LEU A 108 -14.32 -13.69 3.00
C LEU A 108 -14.82 -12.34 3.55
N GLY A 109 -14.34 -11.94 4.73
CA GLY A 109 -14.68 -10.63 5.30
C GLY A 109 -14.22 -9.49 4.39
N LEU A 110 -13.02 -9.59 3.82
CA LEU A 110 -12.46 -8.61 2.89
C LEU A 110 -13.23 -8.57 1.56
N VAL A 111 -13.68 -9.72 1.06
CA VAL A 111 -14.52 -9.79 -0.15
C VAL A 111 -15.82 -9.02 0.06
N THR A 112 -16.47 -9.23 1.21
CA THR A 112 -17.71 -8.53 1.59
C THR A 112 -17.47 -7.03 1.73
N LEU A 113 -16.42 -6.61 2.43
CA LEU A 113 -16.06 -5.20 2.57
C LEU A 113 -15.74 -4.54 1.22
N ARG A 114 -14.97 -5.23 0.36
CA ARG A 114 -14.68 -4.78 -1.02
C ARG A 114 -15.95 -4.60 -1.83
N TYR A 115 -16.91 -5.53 -1.71
CA TYR A 115 -18.20 -5.42 -2.39
C TYR A 115 -18.96 -4.17 -1.95
N PHE A 116 -19.15 -3.98 -0.65
CA PHE A 116 -19.86 -2.79 -0.13
C PHE A 116 -19.14 -1.48 -0.46
N TYR A 117 -17.81 -1.46 -0.40
CA TYR A 117 -17.02 -0.30 -0.81
C TYR A 117 -17.27 0.05 -2.28
N LYS A 118 -17.23 -0.93 -3.19
CA LYS A 118 -17.53 -0.70 -4.62
C LYS A 118 -18.96 -0.21 -4.83
N GLN A 119 -19.93 -0.79 -4.14
CA GLN A 119 -21.33 -0.34 -4.21
C GLN A 119 -21.49 1.10 -3.73
N TRP A 120 -20.81 1.48 -2.64
CA TRP A 120 -20.80 2.85 -2.14
C TRP A 120 -20.17 3.82 -3.14
N LEU A 121 -19.06 3.44 -3.78
CA LEU A 121 -18.42 4.25 -4.82
C LEU A 121 -19.34 4.48 -6.03
N LEU A 122 -20.08 3.45 -6.46
CA LEU A 122 -20.98 3.54 -7.62
C LEU A 122 -22.22 4.38 -7.35
N LYS A 123 -22.77 4.32 -6.12
CA LYS A 123 -23.99 5.06 -5.74
C LYS A 123 -23.70 6.50 -5.31
N SER A 124 -22.45 6.83 -5.00
CA SER A 124 -22.07 8.19 -4.60
C SER A 124 -22.06 9.13 -5.80
N THR A 125 -23.17 9.87 -5.98
CA THR A 125 -23.28 10.95 -6.99
C THR A 125 -22.70 12.27 -6.49
N ASP A 126 -22.49 12.42 -5.18
CA ASP A 126 -21.94 13.61 -4.57
C ASP A 126 -20.47 13.82 -4.93
N LYS A 127 -20.18 14.96 -5.56
CA LYS A 127 -18.82 15.38 -5.95
C LYS A 127 -18.17 16.31 -4.93
N SER A 128 -18.77 16.48 -3.75
CA SER A 128 -18.22 17.32 -2.69
C SER A 128 -16.78 16.93 -2.33
N PHE A 129 -15.99 17.94 -1.95
CA PHE A 129 -14.61 17.73 -1.50
C PHE A 129 -14.55 16.74 -0.33
N THR A 130 -15.49 16.86 0.61
CA THR A 130 -15.62 15.96 1.76
C THR A 130 -15.82 14.52 1.30
N ASN A 131 -16.76 14.25 0.39
CA ASN A 131 -16.97 12.90 -0.12
C ASN A 131 -15.71 12.35 -0.83
N ARG A 132 -14.98 13.19 -1.58
CA ARG A 132 -13.72 12.79 -2.22
C ARG A 132 -12.65 12.41 -1.19
N VAL A 133 -12.50 13.18 -0.11
CA VAL A 133 -11.56 12.88 0.97
C VAL A 133 -11.97 11.59 1.69
N THR A 134 -13.23 11.46 2.07
CA THR A 134 -13.76 10.26 2.74
C THR A 134 -13.53 9.01 1.88
N ARG A 135 -13.79 9.08 0.58
CA ARG A 135 -13.53 7.96 -0.35
C ARG A 135 -12.07 7.56 -0.38
N LYS A 136 -11.15 8.53 -0.34
CA LYS A 136 -9.70 8.27 -0.33
C LYS A 136 -9.24 7.67 0.99
N VAL A 137 -9.70 8.23 2.11
CA VAL A 137 -9.39 7.74 3.45
C VAL A 137 -9.93 6.31 3.62
N SER A 138 -11.21 6.08 3.37
CA SER A 138 -11.82 4.75 3.50
C SER A 138 -11.19 3.72 2.56
N GLY A 139 -10.89 4.11 1.33
CA GLY A 139 -10.19 3.26 0.37
C GLY A 139 -8.78 2.89 0.83
N MET A 140 -8.03 3.87 1.34
CA MET A 140 -6.68 3.63 1.88
C MET A 140 -6.72 2.72 3.11
N ILE A 141 -7.64 2.95 4.06
CA ILE A 141 -7.83 2.07 5.22
C ILE A 141 -8.14 0.65 4.77
N LEU A 142 -9.16 0.47 3.93
CA LEU A 142 -9.60 -0.86 3.52
C LEU A 142 -8.52 -1.59 2.71
N GLY A 143 -7.82 -0.87 1.83
CA GLY A 143 -6.73 -1.41 1.03
C GLY A 143 -5.56 -1.89 1.88
N THR A 144 -5.07 -1.05 2.79
CA THR A 144 -3.97 -1.38 3.70
C THR A 144 -4.35 -2.40 4.76
N TYR A 145 -5.58 -2.36 5.27
CA TYR A 145 -6.15 -3.41 6.12
C TYR A 145 -6.13 -4.77 5.44
N SER A 146 -6.52 -4.83 4.16
CA SER A 146 -6.47 -6.06 3.37
C SER A 146 -5.04 -6.58 3.20
N ILE A 147 -4.06 -5.69 2.99
CA ILE A 147 -2.64 -6.05 2.97
C ILE A 147 -2.20 -6.58 4.34
N GLY A 148 -2.60 -5.94 5.43
CA GLY A 148 -2.26 -6.36 6.80
C GLY A 148 -2.73 -7.78 7.09
N VAL A 149 -3.99 -8.08 6.76
CA VAL A 149 -4.52 -9.45 6.83
C VAL A 149 -3.71 -10.39 5.95
N GLY A 150 -3.39 -10.00 4.71
CA GLY A 150 -2.55 -10.80 3.81
C GLY A 150 -1.17 -11.14 4.39
N ILE A 151 -0.50 -10.16 5.02
CA ILE A 151 0.79 -10.37 5.70
C ILE A 151 0.64 -11.35 6.85
N HIS A 152 -0.35 -11.16 7.73
CA HIS A 152 -0.57 -12.05 8.86
C HIS A 152 -0.77 -13.49 8.40
N LEU A 153 -1.67 -13.72 7.45
CA LEU A 153 -1.93 -15.06 6.91
C LEU A 153 -0.71 -15.66 6.22
N ALA A 154 0.12 -14.84 5.55
CA ALA A 154 1.35 -15.32 4.93
C ALA A 154 2.41 -15.74 5.95
N VAL A 155 2.54 -15.01 7.07
CA VAL A 155 3.42 -15.38 8.19
C VAL A 155 2.96 -16.69 8.82
N ASP A 156 1.65 -16.86 8.94
CA ASP A 156 1.02 -18.02 9.57
C ASP A 156 1.29 -19.34 8.85
N ILE A 157 1.59 -19.32 7.55
CA ILE A 157 2.02 -20.51 6.77
C ILE A 157 3.28 -21.14 7.36
N PHE A 158 4.16 -20.33 7.94
CA PHE A 158 5.43 -20.79 8.52
C PHE A 158 5.33 -21.08 10.01
N GLN A 159 4.15 -20.93 10.62
CA GLN A 159 3.91 -21.20 12.03
C GLN A 159 3.05 -22.47 12.19
N PRO A 160 3.51 -23.49 12.92
CA PRO A 160 2.81 -24.78 13.03
C PRO A 160 1.59 -24.69 13.97
N LYS A 161 0.51 -24.02 13.52
CA LYS A 161 -0.78 -23.98 14.21
C LYS A 161 -1.87 -24.48 13.28
N SER A 162 -2.77 -25.31 13.82
CA SER A 162 -3.86 -25.90 13.02
C SER A 162 -5.04 -24.94 12.87
N ILE A 163 -5.70 -24.98 11.71
CA ILE A 163 -6.94 -24.24 11.46
C ILE A 163 -8.12 -25.15 11.76
N VAL A 164 -9.08 -24.64 12.53
CA VAL A 164 -10.31 -25.36 12.85
C VAL A 164 -11.37 -25.01 11.82
N PHE A 165 -11.68 -25.99 10.97
CA PHE A 165 -12.79 -25.97 10.04
C PHE A 165 -14.03 -26.64 10.67
N PRO A 166 -15.23 -26.04 10.58
CA PRO A 166 -16.44 -26.59 11.19
C PRO A 166 -17.12 -27.71 10.38
N PHE A 167 -16.72 -27.95 9.13
CA PHE A 167 -17.43 -28.87 8.21
C PHE A 167 -16.58 -30.01 7.65
N PHE A 168 -15.27 -29.87 7.71
CA PHE A 168 -14.27 -30.87 7.31
C PHE A 168 -13.15 -30.75 8.33
N GLY A 169 -12.47 -31.84 8.70
CA GLY A 169 -11.32 -31.75 9.60
C GLY A 169 -10.12 -31.17 8.85
N SER A 170 -9.16 -32.03 8.53
CA SER A 170 -8.08 -31.71 7.60
C SER A 170 -8.46 -32.18 6.18
N LEU A 171 -8.08 -31.45 5.12
CA LEU A 171 -8.21 -31.93 3.72
C LEU A 171 -7.30 -33.14 3.45
N VAL A 172 -6.22 -33.31 4.22
CA VAL A 172 -5.32 -34.47 4.18
C VAL A 172 -5.03 -34.90 5.61
N ASP A 173 -5.76 -35.92 6.07
CA ASP A 173 -5.73 -36.44 7.44
C ASP A 173 -4.31 -36.44 8.05
N GLY A 174 -4.14 -35.65 9.11
CA GLY A 174 -2.92 -35.62 9.92
C GLY A 174 -1.76 -34.77 9.38
N THR A 175 -1.97 -33.93 8.36
CA THR A 175 -0.93 -33.02 7.86
C THR A 175 -1.33 -31.55 8.01
N LEU A 176 -0.34 -30.63 8.08
CA LEU A 176 -0.56 -29.17 8.06
C LEU A 176 -0.63 -28.59 6.63
N VAL A 177 -0.59 -29.45 5.62
CA VAL A 177 -0.42 -29.04 4.21
C VAL A 177 -1.64 -28.27 3.72
N ASP A 178 -2.81 -28.70 4.13
CA ASP A 178 -4.11 -28.11 3.85
C ASP A 178 -4.31 -26.74 4.50
N ASP A 179 -3.92 -26.60 5.77
CA ASP A 179 -3.94 -25.33 6.50
C ASP A 179 -3.03 -24.32 5.83
N ASN A 180 -1.84 -24.75 5.41
CA ASN A 180 -0.88 -23.91 4.69
C ASN A 180 -1.41 -23.48 3.32
N ILE A 181 -2.04 -24.39 2.57
CA ILE A 181 -2.67 -24.05 1.29
C ILE A 181 -3.83 -23.08 1.49
N TRP A 182 -4.64 -23.28 2.54
CA TRP A 182 -5.73 -22.38 2.90
C TRP A 182 -5.22 -20.97 3.23
N LEU A 183 -4.22 -20.87 4.09
CA LEU A 183 -3.59 -19.59 4.48
C LEU A 183 -2.95 -18.90 3.28
N LEU A 184 -2.23 -19.66 2.45
CA LEU A 184 -1.62 -19.13 1.23
C LEU A 184 -2.68 -18.58 0.26
N GLY A 185 -3.73 -19.35 -0.01
CA GLY A 185 -4.81 -18.91 -0.90
C GLY A 185 -5.49 -17.64 -0.39
N ASN A 186 -5.81 -17.59 0.90
CA ASN A 186 -6.44 -16.41 1.51
C ASN A 186 -5.50 -15.20 1.59
N SER A 187 -4.20 -15.41 1.84
CA SER A 187 -3.20 -14.33 1.85
C SER A 187 -3.06 -13.68 0.47
N LEU A 188 -2.89 -14.49 -0.58
CA LEU A 188 -2.79 -14.00 -1.96
C LEU A 188 -4.06 -13.25 -2.39
N TRP A 189 -5.23 -13.75 -1.98
CA TRP A 189 -6.49 -13.09 -2.25
C TRP A 189 -6.62 -11.76 -1.52
N ALA A 190 -6.21 -11.69 -0.25
CA ALA A 190 -6.18 -10.47 0.54
C ALA A 190 -5.24 -9.41 -0.07
N PHE A 191 -4.06 -9.82 -0.53
CA PHE A 191 -3.13 -8.94 -1.27
C PHE A 191 -3.74 -8.41 -2.56
N LYS A 192 -4.41 -9.27 -3.34
CA LYS A 192 -5.12 -8.85 -4.55
C LYS A 192 -6.21 -7.82 -4.25
N ILE A 193 -7.01 -8.05 -3.20
CA ILE A 193 -8.03 -7.08 -2.76
C ILE A 193 -7.39 -5.74 -2.37
N GLY A 194 -6.33 -5.78 -1.57
CA GLY A 194 -5.60 -4.58 -1.14
C GLY A 194 -5.06 -3.79 -2.32
N HIS A 195 -4.39 -4.47 -3.26
CA HIS A 195 -3.88 -3.88 -4.50
C HIS A 195 -4.99 -3.22 -5.32
N ASP A 196 -6.10 -3.93 -5.57
CA ASP A 196 -7.23 -3.41 -6.35
C ASP A 196 -7.80 -2.12 -5.74
N ILE A 197 -7.98 -2.11 -4.41
CA ILE A 197 -8.59 -0.99 -3.70
C ILE A 197 -7.64 0.20 -3.65
N ILE A 198 -6.35 0.00 -3.36
CA ILE A 198 -5.36 1.08 -3.35
C ILE A 198 -5.22 1.69 -4.74
N THR A 199 -5.17 0.85 -5.79
CA THR A 199 -5.12 1.32 -7.18
C THR A 199 -6.34 2.16 -7.53
N LEU A 200 -7.54 1.71 -7.14
CA LEU A 200 -8.78 2.47 -7.33
C LEU A 200 -8.78 3.79 -6.55
N THR A 201 -8.22 3.78 -5.35
CA THR A 201 -8.16 4.94 -4.44
C THR A 201 -7.21 6.03 -4.96
N LEU A 202 -6.09 5.62 -5.56
CA LEU A 202 -5.01 6.49 -6.06
C LEU A 202 -5.04 6.69 -7.59
N ALA A 203 -6.11 6.27 -8.27
CA ALA A 203 -6.21 6.29 -9.73
C ALA A 203 -5.96 7.69 -10.32
N ASP A 204 -6.57 8.73 -9.76
CA ASP A 204 -6.39 10.12 -10.20
C ASP A 204 -4.90 10.54 -10.14
N GLU A 205 -4.23 10.22 -9.04
CA GLU A 205 -2.83 10.55 -8.82
C GLU A 205 -1.91 9.77 -9.76
N LEU A 206 -2.21 8.49 -9.99
CA LEU A 206 -1.48 7.64 -10.94
C LEU A 206 -1.60 8.18 -12.37
N GLU A 207 -2.80 8.58 -12.79
CA GLU A 207 -3.03 9.17 -14.12
C GLU A 207 -2.31 10.51 -14.26
N THR A 208 -2.35 11.34 -13.22
CA THR A 208 -1.64 12.63 -13.18
C THR A 208 -0.13 12.43 -13.28
N ALA A 209 0.42 11.46 -12.54
CA ALA A 209 1.84 11.10 -12.60
C ALA A 209 2.23 10.60 -14.00
N LYS A 210 1.43 9.70 -14.60
CA LYS A 210 1.63 9.21 -15.97
C LYS A 210 1.64 10.35 -16.99
N LYS A 211 0.69 11.30 -16.89
CA LYS A 211 0.63 12.49 -17.76
C LYS A 211 1.87 13.37 -17.59
N TYR A 212 2.30 13.61 -16.35
CA TYR A 212 3.51 14.38 -16.05
C TYR A 212 4.75 13.73 -16.67
N VAL A 213 4.96 12.43 -16.45
CA VAL A 213 6.08 11.67 -17.00
C VAL A 213 6.07 11.71 -18.52
N LYS A 214 4.91 11.45 -19.16
CA LYS A 214 4.76 11.53 -20.62
C LYS A 214 5.09 12.92 -21.16
N LYS A 215 4.64 13.98 -20.49
CA LYS A 215 4.91 15.36 -20.90
C LYS A 215 6.40 15.71 -20.77
N ARG A 216 7.06 15.26 -19.70
CA ARG A 216 8.43 15.66 -19.36
C ARG A 216 9.50 14.80 -20.04
N PHE A 217 9.25 13.51 -20.17
CA PHE A 217 10.23 12.54 -20.67
C PHE A 217 9.80 11.91 -22.01
N GLY A 218 8.54 12.03 -22.41
CA GLY A 218 8.05 11.48 -23.68
C GLY A 218 8.51 12.23 -24.93
N GLN A 219 9.06 13.45 -24.81
CA GLN A 219 9.68 14.17 -25.93
C GLN A 219 11.10 13.66 -26.27
N GLN A 220 11.76 12.92 -25.37
CA GLN A 220 13.13 12.42 -25.61
C GLN A 220 13.18 11.12 -26.47
N LEU A 221 12.03 10.65 -26.97
CA LEU A 221 11.95 9.46 -27.84
C LEU A 221 11.56 9.81 -29.29
N ASN A 222 11.81 11.05 -29.73
CA ASN A 222 11.67 11.40 -31.15
C ASN A 222 13.00 11.10 -31.88
N TYR A 223 13.18 9.84 -32.28
CA TYR A 223 14.34 9.32 -33.02
C TYR A 223 14.44 9.82 -34.49
N ASN A 224 13.81 10.94 -34.83
CA ASN A 224 13.70 11.42 -36.22
C ASN A 224 14.46 12.72 -36.52
N GLU A 225 15.22 13.28 -35.57
CA GLU A 225 16.03 14.51 -35.82
C GLU A 225 17.53 14.23 -36.07
N LEU A 226 17.95 12.97 -36.21
CA LEU A 226 19.35 12.59 -36.49
C LEU A 226 19.67 12.37 -37.99
N GLU A 227 18.74 12.61 -38.92
CA GLU A 227 19.01 12.49 -40.37
C GLU A 227 19.27 13.81 -41.11
N VAL A 228 19.50 14.94 -40.42
CA VAL A 228 19.83 16.23 -41.07
C VAL A 228 21.32 16.59 -40.94
N ILE A 229 22.17 15.65 -40.53
CA ILE A 229 23.64 15.80 -40.66
C ILE A 229 24.19 14.53 -41.33
N LYS A 230 23.97 14.41 -42.63
CA LYS A 230 24.83 13.67 -43.56
C LYS A 230 25.04 14.51 -44.80
#